data_AF-A0A7X9J6P8-F1
#
_entry.id   AF-A0A7X9J6P8-F1
#
_cell.length_a   1.000
_cell.length_b   1.000
_cell.length_c   1.000
_cell.angle_alpha   90.00
_cell.angle_beta   90.00
_cell.angle_gamma   90.00
#
_symmetry.space_group_name_H-M   'P 1'
#
loop_
_entity.id
_entity.type
_entity.pdbx_description
1 polymer ?
#
loop_
_entity_poly.entity_id
_entity_poly.type
_entity_poly.pdbx_seq_one_letter_code
_entity_poly.pdbx_strand_id
1 'polypeptide(L)'
;FARPAASRSAPVAAAPAAAATDMPAAHFMTTYKIGDDLYDDSFSIDTARGEFLGECGVGISDMVGVGEPKKVSAFEVWLFDKNDTQTVTKVLMSSRAMSDPAVRQRLASRGEPVQVEPGQEIILETPSLQLQAKVVELVYGQGALPAGSYFERLTLELSVWAK
;
A
#
# COMPACT_ATOMS: atom_id res chain seq x y z
N PHE A 1 -21.62 -5.66 -73.90
CA PHE A 1 -21.39 -6.93 -73.21
C PHE A 1 -20.76 -6.66 -71.85
N ALA A 2 -21.37 -7.21 -70.80
CA ALA A 2 -20.85 -7.59 -69.46
C ALA A 2 -20.22 -6.56 -68.48
N ARG A 3 -20.89 -6.41 -67.32
CA ARG A 3 -20.41 -6.10 -65.94
C ARG A 3 -19.60 -7.29 -65.34
N PRO A 4 -19.06 -7.31 -64.08
CA PRO A 4 -18.85 -6.26 -63.05
C PRO A 4 -17.47 -6.27 -62.31
N ALA A 5 -17.34 -5.29 -61.42
CA ALA A 5 -16.54 -5.10 -60.19
C ALA A 5 -15.68 -6.23 -59.57
N ALA A 6 -14.55 -5.81 -58.97
CA ALA A 6 -14.07 -6.34 -57.70
C ALA A 6 -13.25 -5.28 -56.94
N SER A 7 -13.86 -4.65 -55.92
CA SER A 7 -13.15 -3.96 -54.85
C SER A 7 -12.39 -5.00 -54.03
N ARG A 8 -11.08 -4.85 -53.88
CA ARG A 8 -10.29 -5.62 -52.92
C ARG A 8 -9.98 -4.75 -51.72
N SER A 9 -10.75 -4.94 -50.67
CA SER A 9 -10.45 -4.51 -49.31
C SER A 9 -9.15 -5.19 -48.88
N ALA A 10 -8.11 -4.42 -48.61
CA ALA A 10 -6.89 -4.92 -47.96
C ALA A 10 -7.19 -5.12 -46.46
N PRO A 11 -6.64 -6.18 -45.83
CA PRO A 11 -6.88 -6.45 -44.43
C PRO A 11 -6.25 -5.37 -43.55
N VAL A 12 -7.02 -4.87 -42.58
CA VAL A 12 -6.51 -4.08 -41.46
C VAL A 12 -5.47 -4.96 -40.76
N ALA A 13 -4.21 -4.51 -40.78
CA ALA A 13 -3.16 -5.12 -39.99
C ALA A 13 -3.63 -5.14 -38.53
N ALA A 14 -3.75 -6.34 -37.96
CA ALA A 14 -4.00 -6.51 -36.54
C ALA A 14 -2.89 -5.78 -35.78
N ALA A 15 -3.28 -4.79 -34.99
CA ALA A 15 -2.39 -4.16 -34.04
C ALA A 15 -1.79 -5.25 -33.12
N PRO A 16 -0.50 -5.16 -32.77
CA PRO A 16 0.10 -6.12 -31.86
C PRO A 16 -0.69 -6.11 -30.54
N ALA A 17 -0.99 -7.32 -30.04
CA ALA A 17 -1.56 -7.50 -28.71
C ALA A 17 -0.70 -6.73 -27.71
N ALA A 18 -1.34 -5.80 -26.99
CA ALA A 18 -0.69 -4.99 -25.97
C ALA A 18 0.11 -5.89 -25.03
N ALA A 19 1.37 -5.50 -24.78
CA ALA A 19 2.20 -6.10 -23.75
C ALA A 19 1.39 -6.20 -22.45
N ALA A 20 1.45 -7.36 -21.80
CA ALA A 20 0.87 -7.56 -20.48
C ALA A 20 1.31 -6.41 -19.56
N THR A 21 0.33 -5.82 -18.89
CA THR A 21 0.34 -4.50 -18.28
C THR A 21 1.36 -4.41 -17.13
N ASP A 22 2.52 -3.80 -17.36
CA ASP A 22 3.47 -3.38 -16.29
C ASP A 22 2.92 -2.19 -15.46
N MET A 23 1.75 -1.67 -15.84
CA MET A 23 1.12 -0.52 -15.21
C MET A 23 0.29 -0.98 -14.00
N PRO A 24 0.42 -0.33 -12.84
CA PRO A 24 -0.36 -0.69 -11.67
C PRO A 24 -1.87 -0.53 -11.93
N ALA A 25 -2.66 -1.47 -11.41
CA ALA A 25 -4.11 -1.41 -11.39
C ALA A 25 -4.62 -0.21 -10.55
N ALA A 26 -3.89 0.13 -9.49
CA ALA A 26 -4.18 1.31 -8.68
C ALA A 26 -2.89 1.93 -8.11
N HIS A 27 -2.91 3.25 -7.92
CA HIS A 27 -1.80 4.03 -7.39
C HIS A 27 -2.33 5.09 -6.43
N PHE A 28 -1.81 5.13 -5.21
CA PHE A 28 -2.23 6.05 -4.16
C PHE A 28 -1.03 6.64 -3.43
N MET A 29 -1.23 7.83 -2.86
CA MET A 29 -0.28 8.46 -1.96
C MET A 29 -1.03 8.80 -0.69
N THR A 30 -0.52 8.34 0.45
CA THR A 30 -1.10 8.66 1.76
C THR A 30 -0.01 9.20 2.69
N THR A 31 -0.40 10.08 3.61
CA THR A 31 0.54 10.74 4.53
C THR A 31 -0.08 10.90 5.90
N TYR A 32 0.51 10.22 6.88
CA TYR A 32 0.30 10.54 8.27
C TYR A 32 1.11 11.78 8.66
N LYS A 33 0.51 12.65 9.48
CA LYS A 33 1.20 13.73 10.20
C LYS A 33 0.79 13.69 11.66
N ILE A 34 1.72 14.04 12.54
CA ILE A 34 1.44 14.08 13.97
C ILE A 34 0.24 14.98 14.29
N GLY A 35 -0.61 14.52 15.20
CA GLY A 35 -1.91 15.14 15.52
C GLY A 35 -3.07 14.58 14.72
N ASP A 36 -2.83 13.78 13.67
CA ASP A 36 -3.87 12.99 13.03
C ASP A 36 -4.09 11.67 13.78
N ASP A 37 -4.71 11.76 14.95
CA ASP A 37 -4.87 10.63 15.87
C ASP A 37 -5.90 9.58 15.40
N LEU A 38 -6.58 9.86 14.27
CA LEU A 38 -7.60 9.01 13.65
C LEU A 38 -7.19 8.54 12.24
N TYR A 39 -5.92 8.70 11.89
CA TYR A 39 -5.39 8.28 10.59
C TYR A 39 -5.67 6.79 10.32
N ASP A 40 -6.51 6.56 9.31
CA ASP A 40 -6.99 5.25 8.85
C ASP A 40 -7.50 5.39 7.41
N ASP A 41 -6.56 5.52 6.47
CA ASP A 41 -6.87 5.69 5.05
C ASP A 41 -7.16 4.33 4.41
N SER A 42 -8.25 4.26 3.64
CA SER A 42 -8.64 3.09 2.84
C SER A 42 -8.93 3.48 1.40
N PHE A 43 -8.50 2.64 0.46
CA PHE A 43 -8.59 2.87 -0.97
C PHE A 43 -9.11 1.63 -1.69
N SER A 44 -10.22 1.78 -2.41
CA SER A 44 -10.75 0.73 -3.28
C SER A 44 -9.85 0.54 -4.51
N ILE A 45 -9.62 -0.73 -4.87
CA ILE A 45 -8.85 -1.14 -6.04
C ILE A 45 -9.84 -1.63 -7.08
N ASP A 46 -10.02 -0.87 -8.15
CA ASP A 46 -10.93 -1.19 -9.24
C ASP A 46 -10.18 -1.37 -10.56
N THR A 47 -10.71 -2.17 -11.47
CA THR A 47 -10.22 -2.20 -12.86
C THR A 47 -10.57 -0.90 -13.58
N ALA A 48 -9.95 -0.67 -14.76
CA ALA A 48 -10.33 0.43 -15.65
C ALA A 48 -11.81 0.43 -16.09
N ARG A 49 -12.54 -0.68 -15.89
CA ARG A 49 -13.99 -0.80 -16.16
C ARG A 49 -14.86 -0.57 -14.92
N GLY A 50 -14.26 -0.24 -13.77
CA GLY A 50 -14.97 -0.05 -12.50
C GLY A 50 -15.36 -1.35 -11.81
N GLU A 51 -14.72 -2.47 -12.15
CA GLU A 51 -14.91 -3.73 -11.43
C GLU A 51 -14.02 -3.75 -10.19
N PHE A 52 -14.62 -3.89 -9.01
CA PHE A 52 -13.90 -4.05 -7.76
C PHE A 52 -12.99 -5.28 -7.81
N LEU A 53 -11.74 -5.12 -7.37
CA LEU A 53 -10.74 -6.17 -7.23
C LEU A 53 -10.37 -6.42 -5.76
N GLY A 54 -10.43 -5.39 -4.93
CA GLY A 54 -9.99 -5.46 -3.55
C GLY A 54 -9.89 -4.08 -2.92
N GLU A 55 -9.29 -4.01 -1.74
CA GLU A 55 -9.09 -2.76 -1.01
C GLU A 55 -7.72 -2.79 -0.35
N CYS A 56 -7.06 -1.64 -0.24
CA CYS A 56 -5.84 -1.50 0.55
C CYS A 56 -5.88 -0.24 1.39
N GLY A 57 -5.12 -0.22 2.48
CA GLY A 57 -5.12 0.93 3.36
C GLY A 57 -3.95 0.98 4.32
N VAL A 58 -3.92 2.07 5.09
CA VAL A 58 -2.90 2.35 6.10
C VAL A 58 -3.58 2.95 7.33
N GLY A 59 -3.41 2.29 8.48
CA GLY A 59 -3.98 2.74 9.74
C GLY A 59 -2.98 2.77 10.88
N ILE A 60 -3.30 3.50 11.95
CA ILE A 60 -2.52 3.50 13.19
C ILE A 60 -2.66 2.15 13.90
N SER A 61 -1.52 1.51 14.20
CA SER A 61 -1.49 0.21 14.89
C SER A 61 -1.05 0.31 16.35
N ASP A 62 -0.15 1.27 16.66
CA ASP A 62 0.41 1.45 18.01
C ASP A 62 0.78 2.90 18.31
N MET A 63 0.77 3.25 19.60
CA MET A 63 1.17 4.56 20.11
C MET A 63 2.05 4.40 21.37
N VAL A 64 2.95 5.36 21.60
CA VAL A 64 3.91 5.33 22.70
C VAL A 64 3.80 6.54 23.63
N GLY A 65 3.94 6.30 24.94
CA GLY A 65 3.94 7.34 25.96
C GLY A 65 2.55 7.88 26.27
N VAL A 66 2.52 9.06 26.88
CA VAL A 66 1.31 9.77 27.29
C VAL A 66 1.38 11.22 26.81
N GLY A 67 0.22 11.81 26.52
CA GLY A 67 0.08 13.21 26.10
C GLY A 67 -0.51 13.37 24.71
N GLU A 68 -0.85 14.62 24.39
CA GLU A 68 -1.39 15.06 23.10
C GLU A 68 -0.37 15.96 22.37
N PRO A 69 -0.26 15.89 21.04
CA PRO A 69 -0.89 14.88 20.17
C PRO A 69 -0.36 13.48 20.43
N LYS A 70 -1.12 12.44 20.07
CA LYS A 70 -0.69 11.07 20.28
C LYS A 70 0.55 10.77 19.44
N LYS A 71 1.47 10.01 20.03
CA LYS A 71 2.77 9.68 19.43
C LYS A 71 2.69 8.30 18.81
N VAL A 72 2.34 8.23 17.53
CA VAL A 72 2.19 6.98 16.79
C VAL A 72 3.56 6.30 16.61
N SER A 73 3.66 5.03 17.02
CA SER A 73 4.88 4.22 16.99
C SER A 73 4.82 3.07 15.97
N ALA A 74 3.63 2.74 15.45
CA ALA A 74 3.48 1.78 14.37
C ALA A 74 2.22 2.04 13.52
N PHE A 75 2.29 1.65 12.25
CA PHE A 75 1.17 1.62 11.31
C PHE A 75 0.94 0.20 10.82
N GLU A 76 -0.28 -0.11 10.40
CA GLU A 76 -0.59 -1.30 9.63
C GLU A 76 -0.87 -0.91 8.19
N VAL A 77 -0.14 -1.54 7.26
CA VAL A 77 -0.50 -1.55 5.84
C VAL A 77 -1.18 -2.88 5.59
N TRP A 78 -2.32 -2.85 4.92
CA TRP A 78 -3.12 -4.04 4.67
C TRP A 78 -3.61 -4.10 3.23
N LEU A 79 -3.84 -5.33 2.77
CA LEU A 79 -4.36 -5.64 1.44
C LEU A 79 -5.45 -6.71 1.56
N PHE A 80 -6.63 -6.37 1.07
CA PHE A 80 -7.78 -7.25 0.90
C PHE A 80 -7.99 -7.53 -0.60
N ASP A 81 -8.21 -8.79 -0.94
CA ASP A 81 -8.53 -9.26 -2.29
C ASP A 81 -9.95 -9.79 -2.29
N LYS A 82 -10.80 -9.38 -3.24
CA LYS A 82 -12.20 -9.83 -3.28
C LYS A 82 -12.36 -11.35 -3.39
N ASN A 83 -11.34 -12.03 -3.95
CA ASN A 83 -11.34 -13.46 -4.18
C ASN A 83 -10.71 -14.24 -3.00
N ASP A 84 -10.20 -13.53 -1.98
CA ASP A 84 -9.62 -14.10 -0.78
C ASP A 84 -10.38 -13.63 0.47
N THR A 85 -10.56 -14.52 1.43
CA THR A 85 -11.19 -14.18 2.72
C THR A 85 -10.19 -13.65 3.74
N GLN A 86 -8.89 -13.76 3.46
CA GLN A 86 -7.83 -13.30 4.33
C GLN A 86 -7.33 -11.92 3.88
N THR A 87 -7.27 -10.99 4.83
CA THR A 87 -6.54 -9.73 4.66
C THR A 87 -5.08 -9.97 5.03
N VAL A 88 -4.17 -9.57 4.15
CA VAL A 88 -2.73 -9.61 4.42
C VAL A 88 -2.33 -8.29 5.06
N THR A 89 -1.63 -8.35 6.19
CA THR A 89 -1.24 -7.17 6.96
C THR A 89 0.24 -7.20 7.32
N LYS A 90 0.93 -6.07 7.11
CA LYS A 90 2.27 -5.82 7.63
C LYS A 90 2.22 -4.63 8.60
N VAL A 91 2.91 -4.76 9.72
CA VAL A 91 2.97 -3.73 10.76
C VAL A 91 4.29 -2.99 10.65
N LEU A 92 4.24 -1.76 10.15
CA LEU A 92 5.34 -0.84 9.97
C LEU A 92 5.67 -0.18 11.31
N MET A 93 6.78 -0.58 11.93
CA MET A 93 7.20 -0.17 13.26
C MET A 93 8.30 0.89 13.21
N SER A 94 8.27 1.81 14.18
CA SER A 94 9.40 2.67 14.47
C SER A 94 10.61 1.83 14.92
N SER A 95 11.83 2.36 14.76
CA SER A 95 13.05 1.64 15.16
C SER A 95 13.04 1.26 16.64
N ARG A 96 12.47 2.13 17.51
CA ARG A 96 12.29 1.81 18.92
C ARG A 96 11.27 0.69 19.15
N ALA A 97 10.13 0.76 18.48
CA ALA A 97 9.07 -0.24 18.63
C ALA A 97 9.56 -1.62 18.16
N MET A 98 10.30 -1.68 17.05
CA MET A 98 10.89 -2.94 16.55
C MET A 98 11.95 -3.52 17.49
N SER A 99 12.70 -2.66 18.18
CA SER A 99 13.76 -3.05 19.12
C SER A 99 13.23 -3.55 20.47
N ASP A 100 11.96 -3.30 20.80
CA ASP A 100 11.33 -3.76 22.03
C ASP A 100 10.63 -5.11 21.80
N PRO A 101 11.12 -6.23 22.40
CA PRO A 101 10.55 -7.55 22.18
C PRO A 101 9.08 -7.66 22.59
N ALA A 102 8.66 -6.94 23.65
CA ALA A 102 7.29 -7.00 24.14
C ALA A 102 6.34 -6.28 23.18
N VAL A 103 6.75 -5.11 22.66
CA VAL A 103 5.96 -4.38 21.66
C VAL A 103 5.89 -5.18 20.36
N ARG A 104 7.02 -5.71 19.87
CA ARG A 104 7.06 -6.53 18.66
C ARG A 104 6.19 -7.78 18.76
N GLN A 105 6.25 -8.50 19.89
CA GLN A 105 5.41 -9.68 20.10
C GLN A 105 3.92 -9.32 20.14
N ARG A 106 3.56 -8.19 20.76
CA ARG A 106 2.18 -7.71 20.78
C ARG A 106 1.68 -7.36 19.38
N LEU A 107 2.49 -6.67 18.58
CA LEU A 107 2.08 -6.24 17.24
C LEU A 107 2.11 -7.37 16.20
N ALA A 108 2.88 -8.44 16.44
CA ALA A 108 2.89 -9.63 15.60
C ALA A 108 1.52 -10.35 15.50
N SER A 109 0.57 -10.08 16.41
CA SER A 109 -0.79 -10.62 16.29
C SER A 109 -1.67 -9.86 15.30
N ARG A 110 -1.27 -8.64 14.89
CA ARG A 110 -1.98 -7.82 13.90
C ARG A 110 -1.50 -8.07 12.47
N GLY A 111 -0.21 -8.40 12.32
CA GLY A 111 0.42 -8.65 11.04
C GLY A 111 1.93 -8.85 11.18
N GLU A 112 2.63 -9.08 10.08
CA GLU A 112 4.07 -9.28 10.09
C GLU A 112 4.82 -7.98 10.46
N PRO A 113 5.62 -7.96 11.54
CA PRO A 113 6.37 -6.76 11.94
C PRO A 113 7.49 -6.41 10.94
N VAL A 114 7.54 -5.15 10.53
CA VAL A 114 8.56 -4.60 9.62
C VAL A 114 9.10 -3.30 10.19
N GLN A 115 10.42 -3.17 10.35
CA GLN A 115 11.03 -1.87 10.65
C GLN A 115 10.95 -0.98 9.42
N VAL A 116 10.46 0.25 9.60
CA VAL A 116 10.38 1.24 8.52
C VAL A 116 11.74 1.89 8.29
N GLU A 117 12.20 1.90 7.05
CA GLU A 117 13.40 2.62 6.60
C GLU A 117 13.08 3.55 5.43
N PRO A 118 13.79 4.69 5.28
CA PRO A 118 13.58 5.60 4.16
C PRO A 118 13.84 4.91 2.81
N GLY A 119 12.92 5.07 1.85
CA GLY A 119 13.04 4.47 0.51
C GLY A 119 12.76 2.96 0.45
N GLN A 120 12.44 2.33 1.58
CA GLN A 120 12.11 0.91 1.64
C GLN A 120 10.84 0.60 0.84
N GLU A 121 10.84 -0.54 0.16
CA GLU A 121 9.68 -1.11 -0.51
C GLU A 121 9.19 -2.32 0.27
N ILE A 122 7.93 -2.26 0.70
CA ILE A 122 7.25 -3.31 1.45
C ILE A 122 6.21 -3.97 0.54
N ILE A 123 6.30 -5.29 0.35
CA ILE A 123 5.39 -6.04 -0.53
C ILE A 123 4.37 -6.84 0.26
N LEU A 124 3.09 -6.68 -0.06
CA LEU A 124 1.99 -7.52 0.41
C LEU A 124 1.41 -8.28 -0.78
N GLU A 125 1.17 -9.57 -0.62
CA GLU A 125 0.71 -10.44 -1.71
C GLU A 125 -0.50 -11.24 -1.30
N THR A 126 -1.55 -11.20 -2.11
CA THR A 126 -2.67 -12.14 -2.10
C THR A 126 -2.57 -13.05 -3.33
N PRO A 127 -3.51 -13.99 -3.53
CA PRO A 127 -3.55 -14.80 -4.74
C PRO A 127 -3.66 -13.98 -6.04
N SER A 128 -4.47 -12.92 -6.05
CA SER A 128 -4.79 -12.15 -7.28
C SER A 128 -4.18 -10.75 -7.31
N LEU A 129 -3.68 -10.24 -6.17
CA LEU A 129 -3.17 -8.87 -6.05
C LEU A 129 -1.80 -8.84 -5.40
N GLN A 130 -1.03 -7.83 -5.78
CA GLN A 130 0.22 -7.46 -5.10
C GLN A 130 0.22 -5.97 -4.84
N LEU A 131 0.43 -5.59 -3.59
CA LEU A 131 0.63 -4.21 -3.15
C LEU A 131 2.11 -4.00 -2.85
N GLN A 132 2.68 -2.94 -3.42
CA GLN A 132 3.95 -2.36 -2.99
C GLN A 132 3.67 -1.05 -2.26
N ALA A 133 4.05 -1.00 -1.00
CA ALA A 133 4.10 0.22 -0.20
C ALA A 133 5.54 0.73 -0.13
N LYS A 134 5.80 1.88 -0.76
CA LYS A 134 7.11 2.53 -0.77
C LYS A 134 7.16 3.68 0.23
N VAL A 135 8.18 3.69 1.07
CA VAL A 135 8.43 4.77 2.04
C VAL A 135 9.03 5.96 1.31
N VAL A 136 8.20 6.93 0.95
CA VAL A 136 8.63 8.15 0.26
C VAL A 136 9.22 9.16 1.22
N GLU A 137 8.62 9.27 2.41
CA GLU A 137 9.09 10.17 3.45
C GLU A 137 8.97 9.51 4.83
N LEU A 138 10.03 9.64 5.62
CA LEU A 138 10.08 9.19 7.00
C LEU A 138 10.70 10.28 7.87
N VAL A 139 9.90 10.87 8.76
CA VAL A 139 10.36 11.85 9.75
C VAL A 139 9.97 11.34 11.13
N TYR A 140 10.97 11.10 11.98
CA TYR A 140 10.73 10.82 13.39
C TYR A 140 10.53 12.11 14.19
N GLY A 141 9.62 12.04 15.16
CA GLY A 141 9.40 13.14 16.08
C GLY A 141 10.57 13.35 17.02
N GLN A 142 10.72 14.59 17.46
CA GLN A 142 11.76 15.03 18.39
C GLN A 142 11.14 15.39 19.73
N GLY A 143 11.85 15.15 20.83
CA GLY A 143 11.40 15.55 22.16
C GLY A 143 12.01 14.73 23.29
N ALA A 144 11.23 14.54 24.35
CA ALA A 144 11.69 13.85 25.55
C ALA A 144 11.82 12.32 25.41
N LEU A 145 11.22 11.72 24.36
CA LEU A 145 11.39 10.29 24.07
C LEU A 145 12.68 10.06 23.29
N PRO A 146 13.29 8.86 23.41
CA PRO A 146 14.45 8.50 22.60
C PRO A 146 14.19 8.69 21.09
N ALA A 147 15.23 9.01 20.33
CA ALA A 147 15.13 9.10 18.86
C ALA A 147 14.57 7.81 18.25
N GLY A 148 13.73 7.95 17.21
CA GLY A 148 13.09 6.81 16.55
C GLY A 148 11.93 6.18 17.34
N SER A 149 11.40 6.89 18.34
CA SER A 149 10.28 6.39 19.15
C SER A 149 8.94 6.46 18.42
N TYR A 150 8.64 7.58 17.76
CA TYR A 150 7.37 7.85 17.11
C TYR A 150 7.55 8.68 15.84
N PHE A 151 6.57 8.63 14.95
CA PHE A 151 6.60 9.32 13.67
C PHE A 151 6.04 10.74 13.82
N GLU A 152 6.75 11.72 13.27
CA GLU A 152 6.22 13.07 13.02
C GLU A 152 5.43 13.09 11.70
N ARG A 153 5.97 12.39 10.70
CA ARG A 153 5.38 12.24 9.37
C ARG A 153 5.85 10.94 8.72
N LEU A 154 4.92 10.25 8.08
CA LEU A 154 5.19 9.09 7.23
C LEU A 154 4.37 9.24 5.95
N THR A 155 5.04 9.24 4.80
CA THR A 155 4.38 9.24 3.50
C THR A 155 4.66 7.93 2.80
N LEU A 156 3.59 7.25 2.39
CA LEU A 156 3.64 6.00 1.64
C LEU A 156 3.04 6.20 0.26
N GLU A 157 3.76 5.71 -0.74
CA GLU A 157 3.25 5.50 -2.08
C GLU A 157 2.81 4.04 -2.21
N LEU A 158 1.55 3.82 -2.54
CA LEU A 158 0.93 2.50 -2.66
C LEU A 158 0.69 2.21 -4.14
N SER A 159 1.30 1.15 -4.66
CA SER A 159 1.07 0.68 -6.03
C SER A 159 0.53 -0.75 -5.98
N VAL A 160 -0.57 -1.01 -6.68
CA VAL A 160 -1.20 -2.33 -6.68
C VAL A 160 -1.26 -2.88 -8.10
N TRP A 161 -0.87 -4.14 -8.28
CA TRP A 161 -0.97 -4.87 -9.55
C TRP A 161 -1.88 -6.09 -9.39
N ALA A 162 -2.62 -6.40 -10.45
CA ALA A 162 -3.28 -7.68 -10.59
C ALA A 162 -2.28 -8.72 -11.10
N LYS A 163 -2.32 -9.93 -10.54
CA LYS A 163 -1.47 -11.08 -10.90
C LYS A 163 -2.11 -11.95 -11.98
#